data_AF-A0A9I9CC03-F1
#
_entry.id   AF-A0A9I9CC03-F1
#
_cell.length_a   1.000
_cell.length_b   1.000
_cell.length_c   1.000
_cell.angle_alpha   90.00
_cell.angle_beta   90.00
_cell.angle_gamma   90.00
#
_symmetry.space_group_name_H-M   'P 1'
#
loop_
_entity.id
_entity.type
_entity.pdbx_description
1 polymer ?
#
loop_
_entity_poly.entity_id
_entity_poly.type
_entity_poly.pdbx_seq_one_letter_code
_entity_poly.pdbx_strand_id
1 'polypeptide(L)'
;MPEGLGELIDRQTMNRFVLGKNKGGELKELDGLTKIRGKLSIEHLEFCTSIVDRQMKGKFLQLQSGLQELTLNWRKRTIGYDRLEDMIYESVLDCLQPHSNLQEICIDGYYGVNLCNWASSKFLGCLVTIRLYNCERLRHLPRFDQFSNLKHLELLDLSNIEYIIVNNDDSVSSSTIFSSLEKLKISNMPKLVSWCKGTT
;
A
#
# COMPACT_ATOMS: atom_id res chain seq x y z
N MET A 1 3.18 -9.22 22.41
CA MET A 1 4.47 -9.75 21.91
C MET A 1 5.43 -9.91 23.07
N PRO A 2 6.40 -10.84 23.02
CA PRO A 2 7.60 -10.73 23.85
C PRO A 2 8.46 -9.56 23.33
N GLU A 3 9.09 -8.84 24.23
CA GLU A 3 10.03 -7.75 23.94
C GLU A 3 11.32 -8.35 23.31
N GLY A 4 11.84 -7.77 22.21
CA GLY A 4 13.23 -8.06 21.77
C GLY A 4 13.47 -8.67 20.37
N LEU A 5 12.65 -8.42 19.35
CA LEU A 5 12.92 -8.88 17.96
C LEU A 5 13.91 -7.97 17.19
N GLY A 6 14.97 -7.50 17.86
CA GLY A 6 16.00 -6.63 17.28
C GLY A 6 17.08 -7.33 16.45
N GLU A 7 17.05 -8.67 16.32
CA GLU A 7 18.14 -9.40 15.64
C GLU A 7 17.61 -10.56 14.79
N LEU A 8 17.46 -10.35 13.48
CA LEU A 8 17.47 -11.44 12.50
C LEU A 8 18.25 -11.00 11.26
N ILE A 9 19.54 -11.35 11.25
CA ILE A 9 20.44 -11.27 10.10
C ILE A 9 20.43 -12.67 9.46
N ASP A 10 19.76 -12.87 8.33
CA ASP A 10 20.36 -13.52 7.13
C ASP A 10 19.41 -13.55 5.92
N ARG A 11 20.00 -13.60 4.72
CA ARG A 11 19.40 -13.48 3.37
C ARG A 11 18.14 -14.37 3.19
N GLN A 12 17.00 -13.78 2.79
CA GLN A 12 15.63 -14.35 2.68
C GLN A 12 14.71 -14.18 3.91
N THR A 13 15.00 -13.21 4.78
CA THR A 13 14.15 -12.93 5.95
C THR A 13 12.80 -12.33 5.51
N MET A 14 11.71 -13.08 5.69
CA MET A 14 10.38 -12.51 5.76
C MET A 14 10.17 -11.99 7.18
N ASN A 15 10.24 -10.67 7.34
CA ASN A 15 9.97 -10.01 8.61
C ASN A 15 8.46 -9.84 8.75
N ARG A 16 7.89 -10.28 9.87
CA ARG A 16 6.44 -10.16 10.13
C ARG A 16 6.24 -9.32 11.39
N PHE A 17 5.52 -8.21 11.24
CA PHE A 17 5.17 -7.30 12.31
C PHE A 17 3.65 -7.31 12.51
N VAL A 18 3.18 -7.61 13.72
CA VAL A 18 1.76 -7.86 14.02
C VAL A 18 1.30 -6.87 15.07
N LEU A 19 0.39 -5.98 14.69
CA LEU A 19 -0.17 -4.96 15.57
C LEU A 19 -1.29 -5.55 16.46
N GLY A 20 -1.47 -5.02 17.67
CA GLY A 20 -2.42 -5.56 18.64
C GLY A 20 -3.20 -4.49 19.41
N LYS A 21 -4.50 -4.74 19.64
CA LYS A 21 -5.43 -3.79 20.31
C LYS A 21 -5.00 -3.34 21.71
N ASN A 22 -4.35 -4.21 22.50
CA ASN A 22 -4.14 -4.03 23.95
C ASN A 22 -2.70 -4.33 24.43
N LYS A 23 -1.75 -4.59 23.53
CA LYS A 23 -0.36 -4.90 23.87
C LYS A 23 0.53 -4.46 22.70
N GLY A 24 1.64 -3.78 22.99
CA GLY A 24 2.77 -3.43 22.10
C GLY A 24 2.55 -3.74 20.62
N GLY A 25 2.43 -2.68 19.84
CA GLY A 25 1.94 -2.69 18.47
C GLY A 25 1.49 -1.30 18.03
N GLU A 26 2.24 -0.27 18.40
CA GLU A 26 2.14 1.07 17.80
C GLU A 26 3.13 1.18 16.65
N LEU A 27 2.87 2.03 15.65
CA LEU A 27 3.81 2.19 14.52
C LEU A 27 5.20 2.67 14.97
N LYS A 28 5.32 3.30 16.14
CA LYS A 28 6.60 3.76 16.71
C LYS A 28 7.58 2.62 16.98
N GLU A 29 7.07 1.41 17.20
CA GLU A 29 7.93 0.25 17.45
C GLU A 29 8.68 -0.16 16.18
N LEU A 30 8.18 0.25 15.00
CA LEU A 30 8.92 0.11 13.75
C LEU A 30 10.24 0.89 13.80
N ASP A 31 10.29 2.07 14.44
CA ASP A 31 11.52 2.88 14.54
C ASP A 31 12.67 2.13 15.26
N GLY A 32 12.34 1.14 16.09
CA GLY A 32 13.32 0.30 16.78
C GLY A 32 13.91 -0.84 15.92
N LEU A 33 13.31 -1.15 14.77
CA LEU A 33 13.73 -2.27 13.91
C LEU A 33 14.87 -1.85 12.98
N THR A 34 16.13 -2.14 13.30
CA THR A 34 17.22 -1.69 12.42
C THR A 34 17.50 -2.66 11.27
N LYS A 35 17.74 -2.11 10.06
CA LYS A 35 18.30 -2.81 8.88
C LYS A 35 17.46 -3.96 8.33
N ILE A 36 16.16 -3.75 8.15
CA ILE A 36 15.28 -4.71 7.47
C ILE A 36 15.76 -4.91 6.02
N ARG A 37 15.88 -6.17 5.60
CA ARG A 37 16.26 -6.56 4.25
C ARG A 37 15.27 -7.57 3.69
N GLY A 38 15.09 -7.58 2.37
CA GLY A 38 14.23 -8.53 1.69
C GLY A 38 12.75 -8.17 1.87
N LYS A 39 12.02 -8.92 2.69
CA LYS A 39 10.55 -8.83 2.76
C LYS A 39 10.09 -8.38 4.14
N LEU A 40 9.06 -7.53 4.18
CA LEU A 40 8.35 -7.13 5.39
C LEU A 40 6.84 -7.26 5.19
N SER A 41 6.16 -7.89 6.13
CA SER A 41 4.71 -7.94 6.23
C SER A 41 4.27 -7.26 7.52
N ILE A 42 3.42 -6.25 7.42
CA ILE A 42 2.82 -5.54 8.55
C ILE A 42 1.34 -5.89 8.58
N GLU A 43 0.91 -6.55 9.63
CA GLU A 43 -0.44 -7.10 9.77
C GLU A 43 -1.22 -6.41 10.88
N HIS A 44 -2.54 -6.49 10.76
CA HIS A 44 -3.50 -5.92 11.70
C HIS A 44 -3.43 -4.39 11.81
N LEU A 45 -3.20 -3.72 10.68
CA LEU A 45 -3.13 -2.26 10.58
C LEU A 45 -4.44 -1.56 10.99
N GLU A 46 -5.55 -2.28 11.14
CA GLU A 46 -6.80 -1.75 11.72
C GLU A 46 -6.66 -1.30 13.18
N PHE A 47 -5.61 -1.70 13.89
CA PHE A 47 -5.35 -1.27 15.26
C PHE A 47 -4.55 0.05 15.35
N CYS A 48 -4.01 0.57 14.24
CA CYS A 48 -3.34 1.87 14.17
C CYS A 48 -4.34 3.03 14.16
N THR A 49 -5.05 3.24 15.28
CA THR A 49 -6.13 4.23 15.38
C THR A 49 -5.77 5.44 16.24
N SER A 50 -4.60 5.40 16.90
CA SER A 50 -4.22 6.39 17.91
C SER A 50 -3.76 7.71 17.29
N ILE A 51 -3.94 8.82 18.01
CA ILE A 51 -3.44 10.15 17.60
C ILE A 51 -1.91 10.16 17.48
N VAL A 52 -1.22 9.28 18.21
CA VAL A 52 0.24 9.15 18.20
C VAL A 52 0.72 8.58 16.87
N ASP A 53 0.02 7.57 16.33
CA ASP A 53 0.28 7.06 14.97
C ASP A 53 0.08 8.16 13.92
N ARG A 54 -0.90 9.06 14.11
CA ARG A 54 -1.21 10.16 13.18
C ARG A 54 -0.15 11.28 13.15
N GLN A 55 0.59 11.48 14.24
CA GLN A 55 1.60 12.54 14.35
C GLN A 55 3.00 12.04 13.97
N MET A 56 3.20 10.73 13.86
CA MET A 56 4.46 10.20 13.39
C MET A 56 4.65 10.57 11.92
N LYS A 57 5.68 11.38 11.65
CA LYS A 57 6.25 11.47 10.30
C LYS A 57 7.07 10.20 10.06
N GLY A 58 6.39 9.05 10.01
CA GLY A 58 7.01 7.74 9.89
C GLY A 58 7.95 7.70 8.69
N LYS A 59 9.25 7.83 8.96
CA LYS A 59 10.31 7.67 7.96
C LYS A 59 10.98 6.32 8.05
N PHE A 60 10.51 5.46 8.95
CA PHE A 60 11.14 4.19 9.23
C PHE A 60 11.39 3.37 7.97
N LEU A 61 10.33 3.12 7.19
CA LEU A 61 10.42 2.35 5.96
C LEU A 61 11.23 3.07 4.86
N GLN A 62 11.30 4.41 4.91
CA GLN A 62 12.18 5.19 4.04
C GLN A 62 13.66 4.97 4.35
N LEU A 63 14.01 4.58 5.58
CA LEU A 63 15.38 4.28 5.98
C LEU A 63 15.79 2.83 5.66
N GLN A 64 14.83 1.95 5.36
CA GLN A 64 15.08 0.54 5.07
C GLN A 64 15.42 0.32 3.59
N SER A 65 16.58 0.80 3.14
CA SER A 65 17.03 0.71 1.74
C SER A 65 17.23 -0.73 1.22
N GLY A 66 17.33 -1.71 2.12
CA GLY A 66 17.41 -3.13 1.80
C GLY A 66 16.06 -3.83 1.68
N LEU A 67 14.95 -3.15 1.99
CA LEU A 67 13.60 -3.67 1.83
C LEU A 67 13.22 -3.68 0.34
N GLN A 68 12.83 -4.84 -0.16
CA GLN A 68 12.46 -5.07 -1.55
C GLN A 68 10.96 -5.36 -1.70
N GLU A 69 10.35 -6.00 -0.71
CA GLU A 69 8.93 -6.38 -0.76
C GLU A 69 8.21 -5.94 0.53
N LEU A 70 7.09 -5.23 0.37
CA LEU A 70 6.28 -4.75 1.48
C LEU A 70 4.84 -5.27 1.34
N THR A 71 4.35 -5.95 2.36
CA THR A 71 2.94 -6.34 2.48
C THR A 71 2.30 -5.59 3.64
N LEU A 72 1.18 -4.92 3.38
CA LEU A 72 0.38 -4.20 4.36
C LEU A 72 -0.99 -4.86 4.42
N ASN A 73 -1.34 -5.41 5.58
CA ASN A 73 -2.58 -6.16 5.76
C ASN A 73 -3.45 -5.53 6.85
N TRP A 74 -4.70 -5.28 6.48
CA TRP A 74 -5.80 -5.00 7.39
C TRP A 74 -6.69 -6.21 7.46
N ARG A 75 -7.14 -6.54 8.67
CA ARG A 75 -8.17 -7.57 8.83
C ARG A 75 -9.46 -7.10 8.16
N LYS A 76 -10.02 -7.97 7.32
CA LYS A 76 -11.35 -7.76 6.72
C LYS A 76 -12.37 -7.46 7.82
N ARG A 77 -12.95 -6.26 7.78
CA ARG A 77 -13.95 -5.85 8.78
C ARG A 77 -15.22 -6.66 8.58
N THR A 78 -15.60 -7.39 9.62
CA THR A 78 -16.95 -7.92 9.75
C THR A 78 -17.87 -6.76 10.16
N ILE A 79 -19.10 -6.76 9.64
CA ILE A 79 -20.10 -5.72 9.84
C ILE A 79 -20.26 -5.42 11.35
N GLY A 80 -20.18 -4.14 11.75
CA GLY A 80 -20.51 -3.71 13.12
C GLY A 80 -19.39 -3.07 13.94
N TYR A 81 -18.14 -3.02 13.46
CA TYR A 81 -17.10 -2.21 14.11
C TYR A 81 -17.28 -0.72 13.77
N ASP A 82 -17.03 0.17 14.75
CA ASP A 82 -17.06 1.63 14.61
C ASP A 82 -16.22 2.08 13.42
N ARG A 83 -16.87 2.71 12.42
CA ARG A 83 -16.21 3.23 11.24
C ARG A 83 -15.09 4.18 11.71
N LEU A 84 -13.85 3.77 11.52
CA LEU A 84 -12.74 4.72 11.54
C LEU A 84 -12.98 5.71 10.41
N GLU A 85 -12.77 7.00 10.67
CA GLU A 85 -12.83 8.03 9.64
C GLU A 85 -11.85 7.69 8.51
N ASP A 86 -12.23 7.96 7.27
CA ASP A 86 -11.41 7.62 6.08
C ASP A 86 -10.00 8.22 6.18
N MET A 87 -9.88 9.40 6.80
CA MET A 87 -8.60 10.08 7.09
C MET A 87 -7.64 9.22 7.92
N ILE A 88 -8.14 8.32 8.76
CA ILE A 88 -7.30 7.45 9.61
C ILE A 88 -6.54 6.46 8.73
N TYR A 89 -7.22 5.80 7.80
CA TYR A 89 -6.59 4.83 6.90
C TYR A 89 -5.53 5.48 6.00
N GLU A 90 -5.85 6.66 5.45
CA GLU A 90 -4.93 7.42 4.61
C GLU A 90 -3.69 7.87 5.42
N SER A 91 -3.89 8.37 6.64
CA SER A 91 -2.78 8.78 7.52
C SER A 91 -1.84 7.63 7.91
N VAL A 92 -2.38 6.43 8.17
CA VAL A 92 -1.58 5.24 8.48
C VAL A 92 -0.71 4.86 7.27
N LEU A 93 -1.30 4.87 6.06
CA LEU A 93 -0.53 4.64 4.85
C LEU A 93 0.56 5.70 4.64
N ASP A 94 0.28 6.98 4.87
CA ASP A 94 1.27 8.06 4.75
C ASP A 94 2.48 7.85 5.68
N CYS A 95 2.28 7.29 6.87
CA CYS A 95 3.35 6.95 7.82
C CYS A 95 4.20 5.75 7.37
N LEU A 96 3.71 4.96 6.41
CA LEU A 96 4.34 3.74 5.92
C LEU A 96 5.01 3.94 4.56
N GLN A 97 5.42 5.16 4.24
CA GLN A 97 6.12 5.45 3.00
C GLN A 97 7.43 4.62 2.90
N PRO A 98 7.58 3.78 1.86
CA PRO A 98 8.76 2.93 1.71
C PRO A 98 9.94 3.67 1.08
N HIS A 99 11.14 3.08 1.15
CA HIS A 99 12.31 3.53 0.39
C HIS A 99 12.07 3.36 -1.12
N SER A 100 12.68 4.23 -1.94
CA SER A 100 12.64 4.18 -3.42
C SER A 100 13.12 2.88 -4.07
N ASN A 101 13.78 1.99 -3.31
CA ASN A 101 14.33 0.73 -3.79
C ASN A 101 13.30 -0.41 -3.74
N LEU A 102 12.10 -0.15 -3.19
CA LEU A 102 11.03 -1.13 -3.09
C LEU A 102 10.67 -1.64 -4.49
N GLN A 103 10.61 -2.95 -4.65
CA GLN A 103 10.29 -3.64 -5.90
C GLN A 103 8.85 -4.14 -5.92
N GLU A 104 8.30 -4.49 -4.77
CA GLU A 104 6.96 -5.06 -4.67
C GLU A 104 6.19 -4.45 -3.50
N ILE A 105 4.94 -4.10 -3.77
CA ILE A 105 3.97 -3.71 -2.75
C ILE A 105 2.69 -4.53 -2.87
N CYS A 106 2.22 -5.04 -1.74
CA CYS A 106 0.93 -5.70 -1.58
C CYS A 106 0.13 -4.98 -0.50
N ILE A 107 -1.09 -4.55 -0.82
CA ILE A 107 -2.03 -3.96 0.13
C ILE A 107 -3.28 -4.83 0.13
N ASP A 108 -3.64 -5.35 1.29
CA ASP A 108 -4.77 -6.25 1.47
C ASP A 108 -5.71 -5.76 2.58
N GLY A 109 -7.01 -5.70 2.29
CA GLY A 109 -8.07 -5.35 3.25
C GLY A 109 -8.17 -3.85 3.56
N TYR A 110 -7.47 -2.99 2.82
CA TYR A 110 -7.49 -1.54 3.05
C TYR A 110 -8.89 -0.95 2.87
N TYR A 111 -9.38 -0.23 3.89
CA TYR A 111 -10.78 0.21 3.96
C TYR A 111 -10.96 1.74 3.84
N GLY A 112 -9.89 2.46 3.48
CA GLY A 112 -9.95 3.88 3.12
C GLY A 112 -10.47 4.11 1.71
N VAL A 113 -10.83 5.36 1.40
CA VAL A 113 -11.44 5.73 0.11
C VAL A 113 -10.41 6.06 -0.96
N ASN A 114 -9.26 6.61 -0.57
CA ASN A 114 -8.11 6.86 -1.44
C ASN A 114 -6.86 6.16 -0.90
N LEU A 115 -5.87 5.92 -1.76
CA LEU A 115 -4.52 5.60 -1.31
C LEU A 115 -3.73 6.88 -1.01
N CYS A 116 -2.68 6.74 -0.21
CA CYS A 116 -1.72 7.80 0.16
C CYS A 116 -0.98 8.41 -1.04
N ASN A 117 -0.47 9.64 -0.86
CA ASN A 117 0.19 10.42 -1.91
C ASN A 117 1.44 9.75 -2.50
N TRP A 118 2.18 8.99 -1.68
CA TRP A 118 3.38 8.31 -2.14
C TRP A 118 3.09 7.12 -3.06
N ALA A 119 1.88 6.55 -3.04
CA ALA A 119 1.50 5.47 -3.96
C ALA A 119 1.33 5.94 -5.42
N SER A 120 1.26 7.26 -5.66
CA SER A 120 1.24 7.89 -6.98
C SER A 120 2.57 8.51 -7.42
N SER A 121 3.60 8.50 -6.57
CA SER A 121 4.75 9.36 -6.79
C SER A 121 5.90 8.62 -7.48
N LYS A 122 6.49 9.27 -8.50
CA LYS A 122 7.59 8.76 -9.33
C LYS A 122 8.86 8.39 -8.56
N PHE A 123 8.94 8.69 -7.26
CA PHE A 123 10.11 8.36 -6.44
C PHE A 123 10.30 6.86 -6.22
N LEU A 124 9.25 6.02 -6.35
CA LEU A 124 9.37 4.55 -6.32
C LEU A 124 9.85 4.01 -7.67
N GLY A 125 11.01 4.48 -8.13
CA GLY A 125 11.55 4.16 -9.45
C GLY A 125 11.86 2.66 -9.64
N CYS A 126 12.06 1.90 -8.56
CA CYS A 126 12.35 0.47 -8.64
C CYS A 126 11.10 -0.43 -8.57
N LEU A 127 9.89 0.14 -8.47
CA LEU A 127 8.67 -0.64 -8.27
C LEU A 127 8.32 -1.45 -9.52
N VAL A 128 8.25 -2.77 -9.36
CA VAL A 128 8.00 -3.76 -10.42
C VAL A 128 6.62 -4.38 -10.30
N THR A 129 6.13 -4.56 -9.08
CA THR A 129 4.87 -5.26 -8.81
C THR A 129 3.99 -4.49 -7.83
N ILE A 130 2.72 -4.30 -8.19
CA ILE A 130 1.68 -3.76 -7.31
C ILE A 130 0.54 -4.76 -7.22
N ARG A 131 0.12 -5.08 -5.99
CA ARG A 131 -1.05 -5.92 -5.72
C ARG A 131 -1.99 -5.24 -4.74
N LEU A 132 -3.25 -5.10 -5.13
CA LEU A 132 -4.32 -4.55 -4.29
C LEU A 132 -5.43 -5.59 -4.17
N TYR A 133 -5.70 -6.04 -2.95
CA TYR A 133 -6.68 -7.08 -2.65
C TYR A 133 -7.68 -6.61 -1.59
N ASN A 134 -8.95 -6.97 -1.74
CA ASN A 134 -10.00 -6.69 -0.75
C ASN A 134 -10.13 -5.20 -0.34
N CYS A 135 -9.72 -4.25 -1.20
CA CYS A 135 -9.84 -2.82 -0.90
C CYS A 135 -11.21 -2.27 -1.33
N GLU A 136 -12.28 -2.81 -0.72
CA GLU A 136 -13.65 -2.67 -1.21
C GLU A 136 -14.16 -1.21 -1.29
N ARG A 137 -13.65 -0.30 -0.45
CA ARG A 137 -14.06 1.12 -0.40
C ARG A 137 -13.24 2.06 -1.28
N LEU A 138 -12.14 1.57 -1.86
CA LEU A 138 -11.29 2.37 -2.72
C LEU A 138 -12.08 2.85 -3.95
N ARG A 139 -12.08 4.16 -4.22
CA ARG A 139 -12.83 4.78 -5.34
C ARG A 139 -11.96 5.17 -6.51
N HIS A 140 -10.70 5.48 -6.25
CA HIS A 140 -9.74 5.89 -7.26
C HIS A 140 -8.41 5.16 -7.03
N LEU A 141 -7.80 4.70 -8.13
CA LEU A 141 -6.42 4.22 -8.12
C LEU A 141 -5.47 5.40 -8.35
N PRO A 142 -4.30 5.42 -7.68
CA PRO A 142 -3.19 6.27 -8.06
C PRO A 142 -2.76 6.04 -9.51
N ARG A 143 -2.03 7.00 -10.07
CA ARG A 143 -1.46 6.95 -11.43
C ARG A 143 -0.31 5.93 -11.54
N PHE A 144 -0.63 4.64 -11.39
CA PHE A 144 0.33 3.54 -11.47
C PHE A 144 1.00 3.43 -12.85
N ASP A 145 0.37 4.01 -13.88
CA ASP A 145 0.91 4.13 -15.22
C ASP A 145 2.19 4.98 -15.29
N GLN A 146 2.48 5.78 -14.26
CA GLN A 146 3.70 6.59 -14.18
C GLN A 146 4.93 5.82 -13.70
N PHE A 147 4.77 4.58 -13.22
CA PHE A 147 5.90 3.75 -12.80
C PHE A 147 6.56 3.09 -14.02
N SER A 148 7.74 3.59 -14.39
CA SER A 148 8.47 3.16 -15.59
C SER A 148 8.90 1.69 -15.55
N ASN A 149 9.00 1.07 -14.38
CA ASN A 149 9.45 -0.31 -14.20
C ASN A 149 8.33 -1.28 -13.79
N LEU A 150 7.08 -0.81 -13.72
CA LEU A 150 5.95 -1.64 -13.32
C LEU A 150 5.64 -2.68 -14.39
N LYS A 151 5.89 -3.95 -14.06
CA LYS A 151 5.66 -5.12 -14.93
C LYS A 151 4.44 -5.93 -14.54
N HIS A 152 4.04 -5.90 -13.27
CA HIS A 152 2.95 -6.71 -12.76
C HIS A 152 1.95 -5.87 -11.98
N LEU A 153 0.68 -5.92 -12.39
CA LEU A 153 -0.42 -5.26 -11.70
C LEU A 153 -1.53 -6.28 -11.40
N GLU A 154 -1.86 -6.44 -10.13
CA GLU A 154 -2.96 -7.30 -9.69
C GLU A 154 -3.97 -6.50 -8.89
N LEU A 155 -5.23 -6.52 -9.34
CA LEU A 155 -6.36 -5.82 -8.74
C LEU A 155 -7.48 -6.83 -8.50
N LEU A 156 -7.71 -7.18 -7.23
CA LEU A 156 -8.75 -8.13 -6.84
C LEU A 156 -9.68 -7.55 -5.78
N ASP A 157 -10.98 -7.78 -5.95
CA ASP A 157 -12.01 -7.41 -4.96
C ASP A 157 -12.09 -5.89 -4.69
N LEU A 158 -11.91 -5.06 -5.73
CA LEU A 158 -11.97 -3.60 -5.66
C LEU A 158 -13.36 -3.08 -6.09
N SER A 159 -14.34 -3.26 -5.20
CA SER A 159 -15.78 -3.13 -5.51
C SER A 159 -16.24 -1.74 -5.95
N ASN A 160 -15.53 -0.67 -5.58
CA ASN A 160 -15.94 0.71 -5.87
C ASN A 160 -15.07 1.45 -6.90
N ILE A 161 -14.13 0.76 -7.55
CA ILE A 161 -13.34 1.34 -8.64
C ILE A 161 -14.15 1.32 -9.93
N GLU A 162 -14.37 2.52 -10.50
CA GLU A 162 -15.03 2.69 -11.80
C GLU A 162 -14.05 2.80 -12.97
N TYR A 163 -12.85 3.34 -12.72
CA TYR A 163 -11.83 3.60 -13.72
C TYR A 163 -10.44 3.28 -13.17
N ILE A 164 -9.58 2.65 -13.97
CA ILE A 164 -8.19 2.35 -13.57
C ILE A 164 -7.33 3.60 -13.67
N ILE A 165 -7.57 4.43 -14.68
CA ILE A 165 -6.88 5.71 -14.88
C ILE A 165 -7.92 6.82 -14.94
N VAL A 166 -7.78 7.79 -14.03
CA VAL A 166 -8.54 9.04 -14.08
C VAL A 166 -7.60 10.11 -14.62
N ASN A 167 -7.77 10.49 -15.89
CA ASN A 167 -7.02 11.58 -16.50
C ASN A 167 -7.72 12.91 -16.17
N ASN A 168 -6.99 13.83 -15.53
CA ASN A 168 -7.44 15.21 -15.34
C ASN A 168 -6.81 16.17 -16.37
N ASP A 169 -5.97 15.66 -17.27
CA ASP A 169 -5.17 16.44 -18.20
C ASP A 169 -5.27 15.80 -19.60
N ASP A 170 -5.78 16.56 -20.57
CA ASP A 170 -6.05 16.12 -21.96
C ASP A 170 -4.75 15.85 -22.77
N SER A 171 -3.57 16.10 -22.18
CA SER A 171 -2.28 16.03 -22.86
C SER A 171 -1.63 14.64 -22.92
N VAL A 172 -2.15 13.64 -22.20
CA VAL A 172 -1.57 12.29 -22.21
C VAL A 172 -2.13 11.49 -23.39
N SER A 173 -1.38 11.45 -24.48
CA SER A 173 -1.61 10.51 -25.57
C SER A 173 -1.69 9.08 -25.01
N SER A 174 -2.75 8.37 -25.37
CA SER A 174 -3.06 7.00 -24.92
C SER A 174 -1.97 5.97 -25.23
N SER A 175 -0.96 6.34 -26.02
CA SER A 175 0.14 5.49 -26.51
C SER A 175 1.23 5.17 -25.48
N THR A 176 1.25 5.78 -24.30
CA THR A 176 2.34 5.60 -23.30
C THR A 176 1.87 5.10 -21.93
N ILE A 177 0.59 4.75 -21.80
CA ILE A 177 0.03 4.23 -20.55
C ILE A 177 0.60 2.83 -20.27
N PHE A 178 1.18 2.63 -19.08
CA PHE A 178 1.73 1.34 -18.64
C PHE A 178 2.75 0.71 -19.62
N SER A 179 3.73 1.50 -20.06
CA SER A 179 4.71 1.10 -21.10
C SER A 179 5.49 -0.19 -20.83
N SER A 180 5.60 -0.61 -19.57
CA SER A 180 6.42 -1.75 -19.13
C SER A 180 5.60 -2.91 -18.58
N LEU A 181 4.26 -2.82 -18.61
CA LEU A 181 3.39 -3.80 -17.99
C LEU A 181 3.36 -5.11 -18.79
N GLU A 182 3.78 -6.20 -18.16
CA GLU A 182 3.88 -7.53 -18.75
C GLU A 182 2.72 -8.44 -18.33
N LYS A 183 2.21 -8.29 -17.10
CA LYS A 183 1.04 -9.04 -16.62
C LYS A 183 0.06 -8.15 -15.89
N LEU A 184 -1.20 -8.38 -16.21
CA LEU A 184 -2.35 -7.74 -15.60
C LEU A 184 -3.32 -8.81 -15.13
N LYS A 185 -3.73 -8.72 -13.86
CA LYS A 185 -4.81 -9.54 -13.31
C LYS A 185 -5.86 -8.65 -12.70
N ILE A 186 -7.08 -8.76 -13.20
CA ILE A 186 -8.24 -8.05 -12.67
C ILE A 186 -9.34 -9.07 -12.38
N SER A 187 -9.90 -9.04 -11.18
CA SER A 187 -11.07 -9.85 -10.86
C SER A 187 -11.93 -9.24 -9.75
N ASN A 188 -13.23 -9.50 -9.80
CA ASN A 188 -14.22 -8.99 -8.85
C ASN A 188 -14.16 -7.47 -8.65
N MET A 189 -14.26 -6.73 -9.76
CA MET A 189 -14.40 -5.26 -9.79
C MET A 189 -15.75 -4.88 -10.44
N PRO A 190 -16.89 -5.13 -9.78
CA PRO A 190 -18.23 -5.03 -10.37
C PRO A 190 -18.62 -3.64 -10.91
N LYS A 191 -17.99 -2.57 -10.43
CA LYS A 191 -18.24 -1.20 -10.90
C LYS A 191 -17.27 -0.72 -11.97
N LEU A 192 -16.27 -1.52 -12.35
CA LEU A 192 -15.27 -1.11 -13.33
C LEU A 192 -15.94 -0.92 -14.70
N VAL A 193 -15.99 0.33 -15.16
CA VAL A 193 -16.63 0.71 -16.42
C VAL A 193 -15.63 0.65 -17.58
N SER A 194 -14.45 1.26 -17.40
CA SER A 194 -13.44 1.35 -18.46
C SER A 194 -12.03 1.48 -17.89
N TRP A 195 -11.04 1.28 -18.76
CA TRP A 195 -9.63 1.43 -18.42
C TRP A 195 -9.29 2.89 -18.05
N CYS A 196 -9.68 3.82 -18.91
CA CYS A 196 -9.49 5.25 -18.72
C CYS A 196 -10.85 5.93 -18.61
N LYS A 197 -10.96 6.92 -17.71
CA LYS A 197 -12.05 7.88 -17.74
C LYS A 197 -11.82 8.84 -18.91
N GLY A 198 -12.61 8.72 -19.98
CA GLY A 198 -12.60 9.68 -21.08
C GLY A 198 -13.23 11.00 -20.65
N THR A 199 -12.75 12.11 -21.21
CA THR A 199 -13.47 13.39 -21.18
C THR A 199 -14.59 13.31 -22.23
N THR A 200 -15.84 13.40 -21.78
CA THR A 200 -17.02 13.63 -22.64
C THR A 200 -17.16 15.10 -22.96
#